data_AF-A0A8T4BTL5-F1
#
_entry.id   AF-A0A8T4BTL5-F1
#
_cell.length_a   1.000
_cell.length_b   1.000
_cell.length_c   1.000
_cell.angle_alpha   90.00
_cell.angle_beta   90.00
_cell.angle_gamma   90.00
#
_symmetry.space_group_name_H-M   'P 1'
#
loop_
_entity.id
_entity.type
_entity.pdbx_description
1 polymer ?
#
loop_
_entity_poly.entity_id
_entity_poly.type
_entity_poly.pdbx_seq_one_letter_code
_entity_poly.pdbx_strand_id
1 'polypeptide(L)'
;MVKMKKLLIFFITIILLSHFVQGQNPETYYRVNLEYDKGEISITSVEIEIFPGEIENLPGGFVAEIIDFDKNILTTTFFDIPLEILYDSFDPETKYAVSGGKIELEQAEVELFIPHYTNAKEIIIYNKEYEEVTRKSISEYSKNRCGDLTCQASESYRTCKEDCPSSSKDNYCDGIKDGKCDPDCTKKTDTDCKEVKAEKKDITEKVTENWEIILITSIILIIILFFLLKKRK
;
A
#
# COMPACT_ATOMS: atom_id res chain seq x y z
N MET A 1 46.49 -40.91 -19.82
CA MET A 1 46.48 -39.89 -18.74
C MET A 1 46.13 -38.47 -19.17
N VAL A 2 46.46 -38.00 -20.38
CA VAL A 2 46.21 -36.60 -20.79
C VAL A 2 44.71 -36.24 -20.92
N LYS A 3 43.85 -37.19 -21.32
CA LYS A 3 42.40 -36.94 -21.47
C LYS A 3 41.68 -36.61 -20.16
N MET A 4 42.03 -37.26 -19.04
CA MET A 4 41.40 -36.99 -17.74
C MET A 4 41.76 -35.61 -17.18
N LYS A 5 42.99 -35.14 -17.37
CA LYS A 5 43.40 -33.80 -16.91
C LYS A 5 42.63 -32.67 -17.62
N LYS A 6 42.38 -32.81 -18.93
CA LYS A 6 41.58 -31.82 -19.68
C LYS A 6 40.12 -31.78 -19.24
N LEU A 7 39.54 -32.94 -18.92
CA LEU A 7 38.16 -33.03 -18.41
C LEU A 7 38.02 -32.38 -17.03
N LEU A 8 38.99 -32.62 -16.14
CA LEU A 8 39.01 -32.00 -14.81
C LEU A 8 39.11 -30.47 -14.88
N ILE A 9 40.02 -29.95 -15.71
CA ILE A 9 40.17 -28.49 -15.90
C ILE A 9 38.87 -27.89 -16.44
N PHE A 10 38.23 -28.54 -17.42
CA PHE A 10 36.96 -28.08 -17.97
C PHE A 10 35.85 -27.98 -16.90
N PHE A 11 35.73 -28.98 -16.03
CA PHE A 11 34.76 -28.94 -14.91
C PHE A 11 35.09 -27.85 -13.89
N ILE A 12 36.35 -27.65 -13.54
CA ILE A 12 36.77 -26.58 -12.63
C ILE A 12 36.45 -25.21 -13.25
N THR A 13 36.67 -25.02 -14.56
CA THR A 13 36.31 -23.77 -15.24
C THR A 13 34.80 -23.54 -15.25
N ILE A 14 33.97 -24.58 -15.45
CA ILE A 14 32.50 -24.45 -15.38
C ILE A 14 32.05 -24.07 -13.96
N ILE A 15 32.61 -24.70 -12.93
CA ILE A 15 32.28 -24.39 -11.53
C ILE A 15 32.74 -22.97 -11.19
N LEU A 16 33.91 -22.52 -11.64
CA LEU A 16 34.34 -21.14 -11.42
C LEU A 16 33.46 -20.13 -12.15
N LEU A 17 33.02 -20.43 -13.38
CA LEU A 17 32.12 -19.57 -14.15
C LEU A 17 30.71 -19.49 -13.54
N SER A 18 30.23 -20.53 -12.84
CA SER A 18 28.91 -20.48 -12.20
C SER A 18 28.85 -19.50 -11.02
N HIS A 19 29.98 -19.09 -10.45
CA HIS A 19 30.02 -18.11 -9.35
C HIS A 19 30.04 -16.65 -9.83
N PHE A 20 30.30 -16.41 -11.12
CA PHE A 20 30.27 -15.06 -11.70
C PHE A 20 28.87 -14.61 -12.14
N VAL A 21 27.87 -15.49 -12.05
CA VAL A 21 26.46 -15.09 -12.22
C VAL A 21 25.97 -14.50 -10.90
N GLN A 22 26.49 -13.32 -10.55
CA GLN A 22 25.78 -12.46 -9.61
C GLN A 22 24.57 -11.92 -10.35
N GLY A 23 23.45 -12.65 -10.27
CA GLY A 23 22.17 -12.13 -10.72
C GLY A 23 21.87 -10.88 -9.89
N GLN A 24 21.80 -9.73 -10.55
CA GLN A 24 21.24 -8.55 -9.90
C GLN A 24 19.80 -8.91 -9.55
N ASN A 25 19.48 -8.83 -8.25
CA ASN A 25 18.09 -9.00 -7.84
C ASN A 25 17.33 -7.82 -8.45
N PRO A 26 16.25 -8.09 -9.20
CA PRO A 26 15.48 -7.01 -9.77
C PRO A 26 14.95 -6.12 -8.65
N GLU A 27 15.18 -4.82 -8.78
CA GLU A 27 14.71 -3.82 -7.85
C GLU A 27 13.35 -3.29 -8.32
N THR A 28 12.53 -2.88 -7.35
CA THR A 28 11.18 -2.39 -7.62
C THR A 28 11.15 -0.90 -7.34
N TYR A 29 10.59 -0.11 -8.26
CA TYR A 29 10.55 1.34 -8.19
C TYR A 29 9.12 1.85 -8.37
N TYR A 30 8.81 2.98 -7.75
CA TYR A 30 7.72 3.85 -8.18
C TYR A 30 8.18 4.65 -9.40
N ARG A 31 7.51 4.48 -10.55
CA ARG A 31 7.57 5.42 -11.68
C ARG A 31 6.55 6.51 -11.45
N VAL A 32 7.01 7.71 -11.10
CA VAL A 32 6.17 8.88 -10.82
C VAL A 32 6.25 9.81 -12.02
N ASN A 33 5.12 10.00 -12.71
CA ASN A 33 5.01 10.97 -13.78
C ASN A 33 4.63 12.33 -13.21
N LEU A 34 5.43 13.34 -13.52
CA LEU A 34 5.25 14.71 -13.08
C LEU A 34 4.99 15.61 -14.28
N GLU A 35 4.02 16.51 -14.15
CA GLU A 35 3.84 17.65 -15.04
C GLU A 35 4.27 18.92 -14.32
N TYR A 36 5.13 19.70 -14.97
CA TYR A 36 5.53 21.04 -14.56
C TYR A 36 4.91 22.08 -15.48
N ASP A 37 4.29 23.11 -14.92
CA ASP A 37 3.77 24.27 -15.64
C ASP A 37 4.06 25.56 -14.85
N LYS A 38 5.03 26.35 -15.32
CA LYS A 38 5.36 27.69 -14.80
C LYS A 38 5.59 27.76 -13.28
N GLY A 39 6.13 26.70 -12.68
CA GLY A 39 6.44 26.62 -11.25
C GLY A 39 5.49 25.74 -10.46
N GLU A 40 4.35 25.37 -11.04
CA GLU A 40 3.44 24.39 -10.47
C GLU A 40 3.86 22.98 -10.87
N ILE A 41 3.86 22.05 -9.91
CA ILE A 41 4.16 20.63 -10.15
C ILE A 41 2.96 19.80 -9.76
N SER A 42 2.56 18.88 -10.63
CA SER A 42 1.50 17.91 -10.33
C SER A 42 1.97 16.49 -10.60
N ILE A 43 1.52 15.54 -9.75
CA ILE A 43 1.73 14.11 -9.97
C ILE A 43 0.58 13.58 -10.81
N THR A 44 0.84 13.21 -12.06
CA THR A 44 -0.17 12.71 -12.99
C THR A 44 -0.46 11.23 -12.77
N SER A 45 0.59 10.42 -12.59
CA SER A 45 0.45 9.00 -12.25
C SER A 45 1.60 8.48 -11.39
N VAL A 46 1.33 7.36 -10.70
CA VAL A 46 2.32 6.56 -9.99
C VAL A 46 2.11 5.12 -10.40
N GLU A 47 3.17 4.44 -10.81
CA GLU A 47 3.13 3.04 -11.23
C GLU A 47 4.27 2.26 -10.57
N ILE A 48 4.14 0.95 -10.43
CA ILE A 48 5.24 0.09 -9.97
C ILE A 48 5.93 -0.52 -11.19
N GLU A 49 7.24 -0.33 -11.28
CA GLU A 49 8.08 -0.96 -12.30
C GLU A 49 9.22 -1.76 -11.68
N ILE A 50 9.69 -2.77 -12.41
CA ILE A 50 10.76 -3.68 -12.00
C ILE A 50 11.94 -3.48 -12.93
N PHE A 51 13.10 -3.17 -12.37
CA PHE A 51 14.32 -2.94 -13.12
C PHE A 51 15.43 -3.93 -12.74
N PRO A 52 16.26 -4.35 -13.70
CA PRO A 52 17.36 -5.28 -13.43
C PRO A 52 18.53 -4.64 -12.68
N GLY A 53 18.49 -3.33 -12.38
CA GLY A 53 19.55 -2.62 -11.66
C GLY A 53 19.08 -1.27 -11.12
N GLU A 54 20.01 -0.56 -10.49
CA GLU A 54 19.77 0.76 -9.89
C GLU A 54 19.47 1.82 -10.96
N ILE A 55 18.48 2.68 -10.69
CA ILE A 55 18.17 3.85 -11.52
C ILE A 55 18.56 5.11 -10.77
N GLU A 56 19.35 5.95 -11.44
CA GLU A 56 19.67 7.29 -10.95
C GLU A 56 18.79 8.31 -11.66
N ASN A 57 18.16 9.18 -10.89
CA ASN A 57 17.48 10.36 -11.43
C ASN A 57 18.50 11.47 -11.70
N LEU A 58 18.19 12.37 -12.63
CA LEU A 58 19.00 13.55 -12.86
C LEU A 58 18.99 14.43 -11.60
N PRO A 59 20.12 14.59 -10.88
CA PRO A 59 20.12 15.30 -9.61
C PRO A 59 19.83 16.79 -9.84
N GLY A 60 19.01 17.37 -8.96
CA GLY A 60 18.61 18.77 -9.06
C GLY A 60 18.17 19.35 -7.73
N GLY A 61 17.51 20.51 -7.81
CA GLY A 61 17.07 21.24 -6.63
C GLY A 61 15.74 20.78 -6.04
N PHE A 62 14.97 19.96 -6.76
CA PHE A 62 13.71 19.43 -6.24
C PHE A 62 13.93 18.18 -5.40
N VAL A 63 13.03 17.93 -4.47
CA VAL A 63 13.10 16.81 -3.54
C VAL A 63 11.80 16.03 -3.56
N ALA A 64 11.90 14.71 -3.66
CA ALA A 64 10.79 13.80 -3.46
C ALA A 64 11.05 12.95 -2.20
N GLU A 65 10.11 12.95 -1.26
CA GLU A 65 10.18 12.12 -0.06
C GLU A 65 9.08 11.05 -0.07
N ILE A 66 9.46 9.83 0.30
CA ILE A 66 8.49 8.77 0.61
C ILE A 66 8.30 8.74 2.11
N ILE A 67 7.06 8.88 2.56
CA ILE A 67 6.70 8.83 3.97
C ILE A 67 5.88 7.57 4.25
N ASP A 68 6.18 6.89 5.35
CA ASP A 68 5.40 5.75 5.83
C ASP A 68 4.15 6.17 6.63
N PHE A 69 3.45 5.19 7.17
CA PHE A 69 2.25 5.46 7.96
C PHE A 69 2.51 6.07 9.35
N ASP A 70 3.71 5.91 9.89
CA ASP A 70 4.14 6.44 11.17
C ASP A 70 4.82 7.83 11.02
N LYS A 71 4.80 8.37 9.79
CA LYS A 71 5.42 9.64 9.40
C LYS A 71 6.95 9.63 9.40
N ASN A 72 7.56 8.46 9.28
CA ASN A 72 9.01 8.36 9.04
C ASN A 72 9.30 8.56 7.54
N ILE A 73 10.39 9.25 7.25
CA ILE A 73 10.91 9.37 5.88
C ILE A 73 11.65 8.07 5.55
N LEU A 74 11.17 7.35 4.53
CA LEU A 74 11.77 6.10 4.06
C LEU A 74 12.89 6.35 3.06
N THR A 75 12.73 7.36 2.20
CA THR A 75 13.76 7.80 1.26
C THR A 75 13.56 9.24 0.85
N THR A 76 14.65 9.86 0.42
CA THR A 76 14.72 11.21 -0.14
C THR A 76 15.44 11.14 -1.47
N THR A 77 14.75 11.50 -2.54
CA THR A 77 15.28 11.50 -3.91
C THR A 77 15.38 12.93 -4.41
N PHE A 78 16.57 13.33 -4.84
CA PHE A 78 16.80 14.62 -5.48
C PHE A 78 16.60 14.48 -6.98
N PHE A 79 15.95 15.46 -7.59
CA PHE A 79 15.76 15.48 -9.04
C PHE A 79 15.74 16.89 -9.62
N ASP A 80 15.92 16.99 -10.93
CA ASP A 80 15.78 18.23 -11.69
C ASP A 80 14.65 18.18 -12.70
N ILE A 81 14.18 19.36 -13.10
CA ILE A 81 13.21 19.53 -14.19
C ILE A 81 13.96 20.20 -15.34
N PRO A 82 14.13 19.53 -16.49
CA PRO A 82 14.94 20.03 -17.60
C PRO A 82 14.20 21.14 -18.36
N LEU A 83 14.16 22.34 -17.79
CA LEU A 83 13.53 23.53 -18.39
C LEU A 83 14.40 24.21 -19.44
N GLU A 84 15.57 23.67 -19.75
CA GLU A 84 16.46 24.21 -20.77
C GLU A 84 16.79 23.13 -21.80
N ILE A 85 16.46 23.39 -23.06
CA ILE A 85 16.90 22.57 -24.20
C ILE A 85 18.06 23.30 -24.87
N LEU A 86 19.22 22.65 -24.95
CA LEU A 86 20.32 23.09 -25.78
C LEU A 86 20.08 22.62 -27.21
N TYR A 87 20.22 23.53 -28.18
CA TYR A 87 20.13 23.20 -29.59
C TYR A 87 21.33 23.75 -30.35
N ASP A 88 21.79 22.97 -31.33
CA ASP A 88 22.76 23.39 -32.33
C ASP A 88 22.10 23.35 -33.71
N SER A 89 22.33 24.36 -34.53
CA SER A 89 21.94 24.37 -35.93
C SER A 89 23.13 24.04 -36.81
N PHE A 90 22.93 23.12 -37.75
CA PHE A 90 23.97 22.66 -38.67
C PHE A 90 23.67 23.15 -40.09
N ASP A 91 24.71 23.58 -40.80
CA ASP A 91 24.64 23.84 -42.23
C ASP A 91 24.38 22.52 -42.97
N PRO A 92 23.33 22.41 -43.79
CA PRO A 92 23.00 21.16 -44.46
C PRO A 92 24.05 20.73 -45.49
N GLU A 93 24.80 21.66 -46.10
CA GLU A 93 25.84 21.38 -47.08
C GLU A 93 27.16 21.02 -46.41
N THR A 94 27.59 21.84 -45.45
CA THR A 94 28.94 21.68 -44.87
C THR A 94 28.97 20.77 -43.65
N LYS A 95 27.81 20.48 -43.05
CA LYS A 95 27.65 19.72 -41.79
C LYS A 95 28.35 20.34 -40.57
N TYR A 96 28.81 21.59 -40.66
CA TYR A 96 29.35 22.31 -39.51
C TYR A 96 28.23 22.99 -38.72
N ALA A 97 28.41 23.09 -37.41
CA ALA A 97 27.54 23.88 -36.55
C ALA A 97 27.68 25.37 -36.92
N VAL A 98 26.56 26.03 -37.19
CA VAL A 98 26.49 27.44 -37.62
C VAL A 98 26.08 28.33 -36.46
N SER A 99 25.22 27.81 -35.58
CA SER A 99 24.74 28.51 -34.40
C SER A 99 24.35 27.49 -33.34
N GLY A 100 24.22 27.96 -32.10
CA GLY A 100 23.66 27.20 -31.00
C GLY A 100 22.97 28.15 -30.03
N GLY A 101 22.16 27.60 -29.15
CA GLY A 101 21.44 28.37 -28.15
C GLY A 101 20.80 27.50 -27.09
N LYS A 102 20.07 28.17 -26.19
CA LYS A 102 19.22 27.54 -25.20
C LYS A 102 17.77 27.99 -25.43
N ILE A 103 16.83 27.05 -25.33
CA ILE A 103 15.40 27.31 -25.30
C ILE A 103 14.95 27.07 -23.87
N GLU A 104 14.43 28.11 -23.23
CA GLU A 104 13.80 28.01 -21.92
C GLU A 104 12.35 27.53 -22.10
N LEU A 105 11.99 26.47 -21.39
CA LEU A 105 10.66 25.89 -21.39
C LEU A 105 9.86 26.43 -20.21
N GLU A 106 8.59 26.71 -20.46
CA GLU A 106 7.63 27.01 -19.38
C GLU A 106 6.97 25.73 -18.84
N GLN A 107 7.03 24.63 -19.59
CA GLN A 107 6.36 23.35 -19.31
C GLN A 107 7.29 22.17 -19.59
N ALA A 108 7.18 21.12 -18.76
CA ALA A 108 7.93 19.88 -18.94
C ALA A 108 7.20 18.68 -18.31
N GLU A 109 7.38 17.51 -18.90
CA GLU A 109 7.02 16.22 -18.31
C GLU A 109 8.29 15.54 -17.80
N VAL A 110 8.25 15.01 -16.57
CA VAL A 110 9.40 14.37 -15.94
C VAL A 110 8.99 13.01 -15.38
N GLU A 111 9.76 11.99 -15.71
CA GLU A 111 9.65 10.67 -15.07
C GLU A 111 10.65 10.58 -13.92
N LEU A 112 10.16 10.22 -12.74
CA LEU A 112 10.97 10.06 -11.54
C LEU A 112 10.87 8.61 -11.05
N PHE A 113 12.02 7.99 -10.79
CA PHE A 113 12.11 6.62 -10.28
C PHE A 113 12.52 6.64 -8.80
N ILE A 114 11.63 6.22 -7.91
CA ILE A 114 11.90 6.20 -6.47
C ILE A 114 11.85 4.75 -5.96
N PRO A 115 12.78 4.28 -5.12
CA PRO A 115 12.73 2.92 -4.60
C PRO A 115 11.38 2.59 -3.95
N HIS A 116 10.84 1.40 -4.23
CA HIS A 116 9.58 0.93 -3.68
C HIS A 116 9.74 0.50 -2.22
N TYR A 117 8.79 0.86 -1.36
CA TYR A 117 8.74 0.41 0.02
C TYR A 117 7.37 -0.21 0.33
N THR A 118 7.38 -1.37 0.97
CA THR A 118 6.15 -2.12 1.29
C THR A 118 5.28 -1.46 2.36
N ASN A 119 5.76 -0.42 3.03
CA ASN A 119 5.06 0.36 4.06
C ASN A 119 4.90 1.85 3.68
N ALA A 120 5.14 2.22 2.42
CA ALA A 120 4.97 3.59 1.95
C ALA A 120 3.51 4.04 1.97
N LYS A 121 3.27 5.25 2.46
CA LYS A 121 1.94 5.86 2.52
C LYS A 121 1.78 6.96 1.47
N GLU A 122 2.73 7.88 1.40
CA GLU A 122 2.63 9.10 0.58
C GLU A 122 3.97 9.42 -0.09
N ILE A 123 3.88 10.04 -1.28
CA ILE A 123 4.98 10.75 -1.94
C ILE A 123 4.71 12.24 -1.77
N ILE A 124 5.72 13.00 -1.35
CA ILE A 124 5.65 14.45 -1.22
C ILE A 124 6.76 15.04 -2.07
N ILE A 125 6.42 16.05 -2.87
CA ILE A 125 7.38 16.80 -3.68
C ILE A 125 7.56 18.18 -3.06
N TYR A 126 8.82 18.59 -2.96
CA TYR A 126 9.25 19.91 -2.49
C TYR A 126 10.00 20.66 -3.60
N ASN A 127 9.84 21.98 -3.62
CA ASN A 127 10.62 22.87 -4.48
C ASN A 127 12.07 23.07 -3.94
N LYS A 128 12.82 23.95 -4.61
CA LYS A 128 14.22 24.25 -4.28
C LYS A 128 14.39 24.95 -2.93
N GLU A 129 13.33 25.58 -2.46
CA GLU A 129 13.21 26.25 -1.16
C GLU A 129 12.67 25.32 -0.06
N TYR A 130 12.49 24.02 -0.35
CA TYR A 130 11.91 23.00 0.54
C TYR A 130 10.45 23.27 0.94
N GLU A 131 9.69 23.98 0.11
CA GLU A 131 8.25 24.15 0.28
C GLU A 131 7.50 23.02 -0.43
N GLU A 132 6.51 22.43 0.24
CA GLU A 132 5.67 21.36 -0.32
C GLU A 132 4.87 21.91 -1.51
N VAL A 133 5.07 21.32 -2.69
CA VAL A 133 4.35 21.69 -3.91
C VAL A 133 3.20 20.74 -4.22
N THR A 134 3.38 19.44 -3.96
CA THR A 134 2.33 18.43 -4.21
C THR A 134 2.54 17.18 -3.37
N ARG A 135 1.45 16.43 -3.18
CA ARG A 135 1.40 15.19 -2.38
C ARG A 135 0.47 14.18 -3.02
N LYS A 136 0.86 12.92 -3.03
CA LYS A 136 0.04 11.80 -3.52
C LYS A 136 0.07 10.63 -2.55
N SER A 137 -1.10 10.09 -2.22
CA SER A 137 -1.18 8.81 -1.52
C SER A 137 -0.78 7.66 -2.45
N ILE A 138 0.09 6.79 -1.96
CA ILE A 138 0.58 5.57 -2.62
C ILE A 138 0.32 4.32 -1.76
N SER A 139 -0.56 4.45 -0.77
CA SER A 139 -0.89 3.37 0.17
C SER A 139 -1.43 2.10 -0.52
N GLU A 140 -2.03 2.22 -1.70
CA GLU A 140 -2.51 1.07 -2.49
C GLU A 140 -1.39 0.15 -2.99
N TYR A 141 -0.14 0.61 -2.94
CA TYR A 141 1.06 -0.15 -3.34
C TYR A 141 1.82 -0.76 -2.14
N SER A 142 1.34 -0.55 -0.92
CA SER A 142 1.95 -1.10 0.31
C SER A 142 1.50 -2.53 0.57
N LYS A 143 2.44 -3.41 0.93
CA LYS A 143 2.20 -4.83 1.26
C LYS A 143 2.11 -5.13 2.76
N ASN A 144 2.70 -4.29 3.62
CA ASN A 144 2.93 -4.61 5.05
C ASN A 144 1.70 -4.41 5.97
N ARG A 145 0.49 -4.42 5.43
CA ARG A 145 -0.77 -4.15 6.14
C ARG A 145 -1.81 -5.22 5.83
N CYS A 146 -1.36 -6.44 5.52
CA CYS A 146 -2.24 -7.59 5.31
C CYS A 146 -1.67 -8.83 5.99
N GLY A 147 -2.55 -9.62 6.58
CA GLY A 147 -2.26 -10.88 7.25
C GLY A 147 -2.12 -10.78 8.78
N ASP A 148 -2.49 -9.67 9.42
CA ASP A 148 -2.53 -9.57 10.90
C ASP A 148 -3.93 -9.91 11.48
N LEU A 149 -4.89 -10.23 10.61
CA LEU A 149 -6.28 -10.57 10.90
C LEU A 149 -7.09 -9.43 11.55
N THR A 150 -6.60 -8.20 11.49
CA THR A 150 -7.24 -7.02 12.07
C THR A 150 -7.30 -5.89 11.05
N CYS A 151 -8.48 -5.63 10.49
CA CYS A 151 -8.67 -4.49 9.59
C CYS A 151 -8.29 -3.16 10.26
N GLN A 152 -7.14 -2.60 9.87
CA GLN A 152 -6.63 -1.34 10.40
C GLN A 152 -7.26 -0.15 9.68
N ALA A 153 -7.22 1.04 10.29
CA ALA A 153 -7.88 2.23 9.73
C ALA A 153 -7.36 2.69 8.35
N SER A 154 -6.19 2.21 7.92
CA SER A 154 -5.59 2.45 6.59
C SER A 154 -5.86 1.33 5.58
N GLU A 155 -6.44 0.23 6.03
CA GLU A 155 -6.78 -0.91 5.21
C GLU A 155 -8.25 -0.81 4.81
N SER A 156 -8.58 -1.44 3.69
CA SER A 156 -9.96 -1.65 3.26
C SER A 156 -10.08 -2.97 2.54
N TYR A 157 -11.30 -3.44 2.27
CA TYR A 157 -11.54 -4.64 1.47
C TYR A 157 -10.83 -4.56 0.10
N ARG A 158 -10.66 -3.35 -0.48
CA ARG A 158 -9.93 -3.17 -1.74
C ARG A 158 -8.43 -3.41 -1.60
N THR A 159 -7.81 -2.90 -0.53
CA THR A 159 -6.35 -2.96 -0.33
C THR A 159 -5.92 -4.21 0.43
N CYS A 160 -6.81 -4.78 1.26
CA CYS A 160 -6.52 -5.86 2.17
C CYS A 160 -7.70 -6.80 2.47
N LYS A 161 -8.04 -7.68 1.52
CA LYS A 161 -9.14 -8.65 1.68
C LYS A 161 -8.95 -9.67 2.79
N GLU A 162 -7.70 -9.93 3.18
CA GLU A 162 -7.37 -10.93 4.21
C GLU A 162 -7.76 -10.45 5.61
N ASP A 163 -7.51 -9.16 5.91
CA ASP A 163 -7.75 -8.56 7.23
C ASP A 163 -9.07 -7.75 7.28
N CYS A 164 -9.47 -7.15 6.16
CA CYS A 164 -10.72 -6.41 5.98
C CYS A 164 -11.73 -7.24 5.19
N PRO A 165 -12.60 -8.04 5.84
CA PRO A 165 -13.69 -8.73 5.14
C PRO A 165 -14.73 -7.72 4.64
N SER A 166 -15.49 -8.12 3.61
CA SER A 166 -16.56 -7.32 2.96
C SER A 166 -17.55 -6.65 3.93
N SER A 167 -17.79 -7.28 5.08
CA SER A 167 -18.70 -6.75 6.11
C SER A 167 -18.01 -5.90 7.18
N SER A 168 -16.76 -5.48 6.97
CA SER A 168 -15.98 -4.66 7.91
C SER A 168 -16.27 -3.19 7.68
N LYS A 169 -16.09 -2.38 8.73
CA LYS A 169 -16.15 -0.93 8.59
C LYS A 169 -14.76 -0.38 8.31
N ASP A 170 -14.49 -0.04 7.05
CA ASP A 170 -13.18 0.35 6.53
C ASP A 170 -13.21 1.59 5.60
N ASN A 171 -14.34 2.31 5.56
CA ASN A 171 -14.62 3.47 4.69
C ASN A 171 -14.60 3.17 3.19
N TYR A 172 -14.69 1.90 2.78
CA TYR A 172 -14.78 1.48 1.39
C TYR A 172 -15.98 0.56 1.18
N CYS A 173 -16.95 1.01 0.39
CA CYS A 173 -18.09 0.20 0.02
C CYS A 173 -17.73 -0.75 -1.14
N ASP A 174 -17.71 -2.07 -0.91
CA ASP A 174 -17.34 -3.04 -1.96
C ASP A 174 -18.49 -3.44 -2.91
N GLY A 175 -19.74 -3.38 -2.43
CA GLY A 175 -20.96 -3.70 -3.19
C GLY A 175 -21.07 -5.16 -3.66
N ILE A 176 -20.34 -6.09 -3.03
CA ILE A 176 -20.34 -7.51 -3.37
C ILE A 176 -21.59 -8.19 -2.79
N LYS A 177 -22.25 -9.00 -3.62
CA LYS A 177 -23.41 -9.78 -3.19
C LYS A 177 -22.98 -11.09 -2.51
N ASP A 178 -22.58 -11.03 -1.25
CA ASP A 178 -22.12 -12.19 -0.46
C ASP A 178 -23.07 -12.60 0.69
N GLY A 179 -24.20 -11.91 0.84
CA GLY A 179 -25.20 -12.12 1.89
C GLY A 179 -24.88 -11.40 3.21
N LYS A 180 -23.80 -10.61 3.27
CA LYS A 180 -23.46 -9.73 4.39
C LYS A 180 -23.61 -8.28 3.97
N CYS A 181 -23.95 -7.42 4.92
CA CYS A 181 -24.08 -5.99 4.67
C CYS A 181 -22.77 -5.30 5.05
N ASP A 182 -22.18 -4.58 4.10
CA ASP A 182 -21.05 -3.67 4.30
C ASP A 182 -21.54 -2.39 5.02
N PRO A 183 -21.01 -2.08 6.22
CA PRO A 183 -21.46 -0.93 7.02
C PRO A 183 -21.13 0.44 6.41
N ASP A 184 -20.22 0.52 5.42
CA ASP A 184 -19.87 1.75 4.70
C ASP A 184 -20.66 1.92 3.40
N CYS A 185 -21.38 0.88 2.96
CA CYS A 185 -22.29 0.96 1.83
C CYS A 185 -23.62 1.63 2.16
N THR A 186 -24.16 2.38 1.19
CA THR A 186 -25.58 2.77 1.26
C THR A 186 -26.47 1.57 0.93
N LYS A 187 -27.68 1.51 1.49
CA LYS A 187 -28.69 0.46 1.20
C LYS A 187 -29.01 0.27 -0.29
N LYS A 188 -28.72 1.28 -1.13
CA LYS A 188 -28.94 1.22 -2.57
C LYS A 188 -27.76 0.58 -3.30
N THR A 189 -26.56 0.71 -2.73
CA THR A 189 -25.31 0.24 -3.33
C THR A 189 -25.07 -1.24 -3.01
N ASP A 190 -25.25 -1.63 -1.75
CA ASP A 190 -25.15 -3.02 -1.32
C ASP A 190 -26.54 -3.66 -1.24
N THR A 191 -26.75 -4.69 -2.08
CA THR A 191 -28.03 -5.41 -2.17
C THR A 191 -28.32 -6.33 -1.00
N ASP A 192 -27.32 -6.65 -0.19
CA ASP A 192 -27.41 -7.50 0.99
C ASP A 192 -27.72 -6.70 2.27
N CYS A 193 -27.49 -5.38 2.24
CA CYS A 193 -28.07 -4.42 3.17
C CYS A 193 -29.58 -4.26 2.99
N LYS A 194 -30.31 -5.37 3.07
CA LYS A 194 -31.76 -5.34 3.25
C LYS A 194 -32.05 -4.61 4.54
N GLU A 195 -33.15 -3.87 4.57
CA GLU A 195 -33.67 -3.36 5.82
C GLU A 195 -33.85 -4.56 6.75
N VAL A 196 -32.97 -4.66 7.75
CA VAL A 196 -33.23 -5.49 8.91
C VAL A 196 -34.50 -4.88 9.48
N LYS A 197 -35.66 -5.37 9.05
CA LYS A 197 -36.88 -5.26 9.82
C LYS A 197 -36.43 -5.81 11.15
N ALA A 198 -36.26 -4.92 12.12
CA ALA A 198 -35.90 -5.30 13.46
C ALA A 198 -36.99 -6.28 13.90
N GLU A 199 -36.75 -7.57 13.68
CA GLU A 199 -37.45 -8.62 14.36
C GLU A 199 -37.10 -8.34 15.80
N LYS A 200 -38.01 -7.64 16.47
CA LYS A 200 -38.10 -7.66 17.93
C LYS A 200 -38.25 -9.14 18.25
N LYS A 201 -37.13 -9.83 18.38
CA LYS A 201 -37.08 -11.15 18.99
C LYS A 201 -37.66 -10.91 20.36
N ASP A 202 -38.90 -11.36 20.52
CA ASP A 202 -39.66 -11.17 21.72
C ASP A 202 -38.95 -11.97 22.81
N ILE A 203 -38.10 -11.28 23.58
CA ILE A 203 -37.30 -11.85 24.68
C ILE A 203 -38.24 -12.52 25.71
N THR A 204 -39.54 -12.23 25.65
CA THR A 204 -40.56 -12.84 26.50
C THR A 204 -40.75 -14.34 26.30
N GLU A 205 -40.40 -14.92 25.14
CA GLU A 205 -40.64 -16.35 24.91
C GLU A 205 -39.56 -17.26 25.55
N LYS A 206 -38.36 -16.73 25.83
CA LYS A 206 -37.28 -17.53 26.45
C LYS A 206 -37.31 -17.60 27.98
N VAL A 207 -38.21 -16.84 28.62
CA VAL A 207 -38.33 -16.79 30.09
C VAL A 207 -39.31 -17.84 30.62
N THR A 208 -40.17 -18.42 29.79
CA THR A 208 -41.20 -19.38 30.21
C THR A 208 -40.72 -20.84 30.30
N GLU A 209 -39.64 -21.23 29.61
CA GLU A 209 -39.17 -22.63 29.59
C GLU A 209 -38.44 -23.09 30.87
N ASN A 210 -38.02 -22.18 31.75
CA ASN A 210 -37.19 -22.54 32.93
C ASN A 210 -37.87 -22.30 34.30
N TRP A 211 -39.19 -22.11 34.34
CA TRP A 211 -39.90 -21.81 35.59
C TRP A 211 -39.82 -22.96 36.63
N GLU A 212 -39.77 -24.21 36.16
CA GLU A 212 -39.59 -25.41 37.01
C GLU A 212 -38.24 -25.38 37.76
N ILE A 213 -37.17 -24.92 37.11
CA ILE A 213 -35.82 -24.86 37.72
C ILE A 213 -35.78 -23.78 38.81
N ILE A 214 -36.46 -22.65 38.58
CA ILE A 214 -36.57 -21.56 39.56
C ILE A 214 -37.36 -22.03 40.79
N LEU A 215 -38.42 -22.82 40.61
CA LEU A 215 -39.16 -23.42 41.71
C LEU A 215 -38.29 -24.38 42.53
N ILE A 216 -37.60 -25.32 41.89
CA ILE A 216 -36.75 -26.31 42.59
C ILE A 216 -35.63 -25.61 43.38
N THR A 217 -34.95 -24.62 42.76
CA THR A 217 -33.88 -23.88 43.44
C THR A 217 -34.38 -23.08 44.63
N SER A 218 -35.58 -22.48 44.54
CA SER A 218 -36.19 -21.75 45.66
C SER A 218 -36.53 -22.67 46.84
N ILE A 219 -37.03 -23.88 46.59
CA ILE A 219 -37.35 -24.87 47.63
C ILE A 219 -36.08 -25.34 48.35
N ILE A 220 -35.02 -25.64 47.60
CA ILE A 220 -33.73 -26.04 48.18
C ILE A 220 -33.18 -24.93 49.09
N LEU A 221 -33.27 -23.67 48.67
CA LEU A 221 -32.83 -22.52 49.46
C LEU A 221 -33.60 -22.41 50.78
N ILE A 222 -34.92 -22.62 50.76
CA ILE A 222 -35.76 -22.60 51.97
C ILE A 222 -35.38 -23.75 52.92
N ILE A 223 -35.14 -24.95 52.41
CA ILE A 223 -34.72 -26.10 53.22
C ILE A 223 -33.37 -25.82 53.89
N ILE A 224 -32.39 -25.32 53.14
CA ILE A 224 -31.08 -24.93 53.67
C ILE A 224 -31.24 -23.89 54.78
N LEU A 225 -32.06 -22.86 54.55
CA LEU A 225 -32.30 -21.79 55.50
C LEU A 225 -32.99 -22.32 56.78
N PHE A 226 -33.92 -23.27 56.65
CA PHE A 226 -34.54 -23.96 57.77
C PHE A 226 -33.53 -24.78 58.60
N PHE A 227 -32.62 -25.51 57.95
CA PHE A 227 -31.55 -26.24 58.63
C PHE A 227 -30.56 -25.30 59.34
N LEU A 228 -30.22 -24.17 58.73
CA LEU A 228 -29.35 -23.16 59.34
C LEU A 228 -30.01 -22.51 60.57
N LEU A 229 -31.32 -22.26 60.52
CA LEU A 229 -32.08 -21.73 61.67
C LEU A 229 -32.24 -22.77 62.78
N LYS A 230 -32.45 -24.05 62.44
CA LYS A 230 -32.54 -25.13 63.43
C LYS A 230 -31.23 -25.36 64.18
N LYS A 231 -30.07 -25.15 63.53
CA LYS A 231 -28.74 -25.30 64.15
C LYS A 231 -28.39 -24.18 65.14
N ARG A 232 -29.15 -23.08 65.17
CA ARG A 232 -28.96 -21.92 66.07
C ARG A 232 -29.76 -21.99 67.38
N LYS A 233 -30.63 -23.00 67.57
CA LYS A 233 -31.32 -23.29 68.83
C LYS A 233 -30.74 -24.53 69.46
#